data_AF-A0ABC8SL37-F1
#
_entry.id   AF-A0ABC8SL37-F1
#
_cell.length_a   1.000
_cell.length_b   1.000
_cell.length_c   1.000
_cell.angle_alpha   90.00
_cell.angle_beta   90.00
_cell.angle_gamma   90.00
#
_symmetry.space_group_name_H-M   'P 1'
#
loop_
_entity.id
_entity.type
_entity.pdbx_description
1 polymer ?
#
loop_
_entity_poly.entity_id
_entity_poly.type
_entity_poly.pdbx_seq_one_letter_code
_entity_poly.pdbx_strand_id
1 'polypeptide(L)'
;MEESKASGRLICSSTVAHWSEIIEMLKTKYPIYPYEDKCSSQEGDNNPHSIGSSKILQLGLPALTTLDQMFDDCIKSFQQKGFL
;
A
#
# COMPACT_ATOMS: atom_id res chain seq x y z
N MET A 1 -1.37 -25.23 4.93
CA MET A 1 -0.13 -26.03 4.82
C MET A 1 0.87 -25.16 4.10
N GLU A 2 2.11 -25.09 4.59
CA GLU A 2 3.16 -24.29 3.97
C GLU A 2 3.56 -24.90 2.61
N GLU A 3 3.99 -24.07 1.66
CA GLU A 3 4.28 -24.50 0.28
C GLU A 3 5.72 -25.05 0.17
N SER A 4 5.86 -26.36 -0.09
CA SER A 4 7.15 -27.04 -0.13
C SER A 4 8.02 -26.68 -1.34
N LYS A 5 7.42 -26.12 -2.40
CA LYS A 5 8.15 -25.63 -3.59
C LYS A 5 8.76 -24.25 -3.39
N ALA A 6 8.45 -23.56 -2.28
CA ALA A 6 9.01 -22.25 -2.00
C ALA A 6 10.54 -22.33 -1.87
N SER A 7 11.26 -21.50 -2.62
CA SER A 7 12.72 -21.49 -2.62
C SER A 7 13.29 -20.12 -2.98
N GLY A 8 14.47 -19.79 -2.45
CA GLY A 8 15.13 -18.50 -2.65
C GLY A 8 14.32 -17.32 -2.09
N ARG A 9 14.45 -16.15 -2.71
CA ARG A 9 13.71 -14.94 -2.30
C ARG A 9 12.34 -14.88 -2.98
N LEU A 10 11.35 -14.41 -2.23
CA LEU A 10 9.98 -14.17 -2.67
C LEU A 10 9.62 -12.73 -2.30
N ILE A 11 9.17 -11.94 -3.28
CA ILE A 11 8.71 -10.58 -3.01
C ILE A 11 7.21 -10.62 -2.72
N CYS A 12 6.82 -10.00 -1.61
CA CYS A 12 5.43 -9.84 -1.19
C CYS A 12 5.10 -8.35 -1.11
N SER A 13 4.81 -7.76 -2.26
CA SER A 13 4.42 -6.35 -2.40
C SER A 13 3.24 -6.24 -3.34
N SER A 14 2.24 -5.43 -2.98
CA SER A 14 1.13 -5.11 -3.86
C SER A 14 1.55 -4.03 -4.87
N THR A 15 0.64 -3.13 -5.22
CA THR A 15 0.88 -1.99 -6.10
C THR A 15 1.75 -0.93 -5.41
N VAL A 16 2.65 -0.32 -6.17
CA VAL A 16 3.38 0.88 -5.78
C VAL A 16 2.61 2.10 -6.28
N ALA A 17 2.50 3.14 -5.46
CA ALA A 17 1.92 4.43 -5.83
C ALA A 17 2.79 5.56 -5.27
N HIS A 18 2.83 6.69 -5.96
CA HIS A 18 3.44 7.90 -5.44
C HIS A 18 2.62 8.45 -4.27
N TRP A 19 3.26 9.13 -3.32
CA TRP A 19 2.57 9.68 -2.16
C TRP A 19 1.45 10.66 -2.50
N SER A 20 1.56 11.41 -3.61
CA SER A 20 0.47 12.28 -4.05
C SER A 20 -0.80 11.50 -4.37
N GLU A 21 -0.68 10.32 -4.99
CA GLU A 21 -1.80 9.45 -5.33
C GLU A 21 -2.45 8.87 -4.05
N ILE A 22 -1.62 8.49 -3.07
CA ILE A 22 -2.10 8.03 -1.75
C ILE A 22 -2.85 9.15 -1.02
N ILE A 23 -2.30 10.37 -1.00
CA ILE A 23 -2.93 11.52 -0.35
C ILE A 23 -4.26 11.87 -1.03
N GLU A 24 -4.32 11.88 -2.36
CA GLU A 24 -5.55 12.14 -3.11
C GLU A 24 -6.64 11.10 -2.81
N MET A 25 -6.26 9.81 -2.81
CA MET A 25 -7.16 8.71 -2.43
C MET A 25 -7.70 8.90 -1.01
N LEU A 26 -6.83 9.24 -0.05
CA LEU A 26 -7.23 9.47 1.34
C LEU A 26 -8.12 10.71 1.50
N LYS A 27 -7.77 11.85 0.88
CA LYS A 27 -8.56 13.10 0.88
C LYS A 27 -9.99 12.84 0.38
N THR A 28 -10.14 12.00 -0.64
CA THR A 28 -11.45 11.65 -1.20
C THR A 28 -12.31 10.86 -0.22
N LYS A 29 -11.70 9.93 0.54
CA LYS A 29 -12.44 9.00 1.42
C LYS A 29 -12.60 9.52 2.85
N TYR A 30 -11.65 10.32 3.33
CA TYR A 30 -11.58 10.83 4.69
C TYR A 30 -11.31 12.35 4.74
N PRO A 31 -12.16 13.20 4.14
CA PRO A 31 -11.88 14.63 3.92
C PRO A 31 -11.73 15.47 5.21
N ILE A 32 -12.09 14.92 6.37
CA ILE A 32 -12.05 15.64 7.65
C ILE A 32 -10.66 15.71 8.28
N TYR A 33 -9.71 14.87 7.84
CA TYR A 33 -8.37 14.87 8.40
C TYR A 33 -7.51 16.00 7.82
N PRO A 34 -6.54 16.51 8.59
CA PRO A 34 -5.56 17.44 8.07
C PRO A 34 -4.62 16.70 7.12
N TYR A 35 -4.53 17.18 5.88
CA TYR A 35 -3.60 16.67 4.89
C TYR A 35 -2.65 17.77 4.45
N GLU A 36 -1.41 17.37 4.18
CA GLU A 36 -0.44 18.25 3.53
C GLU A 36 -0.78 18.42 2.05
N ASP A 37 -0.55 19.62 1.53
CA ASP A 37 -0.69 19.91 0.10
C ASP A 37 0.60 19.65 -0.69
N LYS A 38 1.71 19.42 0.02
CA LYS A 38 3.02 19.12 -0.57
C LYS A 38 3.66 17.91 0.10
N CYS A 39 4.01 16.90 -0.69
CA CYS A 39 4.67 15.69 -0.17
C CYS A 39 6.12 15.95 0.27
N SER A 40 6.87 16.75 -0.49
CA SER A 40 8.27 17.11 -0.19
C SER A 40 8.63 18.37 -0.96
N SER A 41 9.57 19.17 -0.43
CA SER A 41 10.20 20.26 -1.18
C SER A 41 11.25 19.79 -2.19
N GLN A 42 11.66 18.54 -2.13
CA GLN A 42 12.61 17.94 -3.06
C GLN A 42 11.95 17.63 -4.40
N GLU A 43 12.59 18.05 -5.48
CA GLU A 43 12.17 17.75 -6.84
C GLU A 43 12.91 16.52 -7.37
N GLY A 44 12.22 15.68 -8.14
CA GLY A 44 12.74 14.41 -8.67
C GLY A 44 12.44 13.20 -7.79
N ASP A 45 13.10 12.07 -8.10
CA ASP A 45 12.94 10.76 -7.43
C ASP A 45 11.51 10.19 -7.41
N ASN A 46 10.65 10.66 -8.30
CA ASN A 46 9.28 10.20 -8.50
C ASN A 46 9.17 9.19 -9.65
N ASN A 47 10.25 8.47 -9.95
CA ASN A 47 10.28 7.53 -11.06
C ASN A 47 9.28 6.39 -10.78
N PRO A 48 8.33 6.14 -11.70
CA PRO A 48 7.41 5.04 -11.53
C PRO A 48 8.20 3.74 -11.57
N HIS A 49 7.98 2.90 -10.57
CA HIS A 49 8.58 1.58 -10.50
C HIS A 49 7.52 0.58 -10.08
N SER A 50 7.79 -0.68 -10.39
CA SER A 50 6.95 -1.79 -9.97
C SER A 50 7.81 -2.85 -9.30
N ILE A 51 7.21 -3.55 -8.35
CA ILE A 51 7.85 -4.62 -7.62
C ILE A 51 7.15 -5.92 -7.99
N GLY A 52 7.89 -6.86 -8.57
CA GLY A 52 7.34 -8.10 -9.10
C GLY A 52 7.07 -9.15 -8.02
N SER A 53 5.80 -9.35 -7.66
CA SER A 53 5.35 -10.42 -6.75
C SER A 53 4.89 -11.69 -7.47
N SER A 54 5.17 -11.83 -8.76
CA SER A 54 4.71 -12.96 -9.59
C SER A 54 5.11 -14.32 -9.01
N LYS A 55 6.33 -14.45 -8.47
CA LYS A 55 6.84 -15.71 -7.91
C LYS A 55 6.01 -16.21 -6.72
N ILE A 56 5.60 -15.32 -5.81
CA ILE A 56 4.80 -15.74 -4.65
C ILE A 56 3.33 -15.99 -5.02
N LEU A 57 2.79 -15.26 -5.99
CA LEU A 57 1.45 -15.47 -6.52
C LEU A 57 1.34 -16.82 -7.26
N GLN A 58 2.36 -17.19 -8.05
CA GLN A 58 2.43 -18.50 -8.72
C GLN A 58 2.54 -19.67 -7.74
N LEU A 59 3.04 -19.44 -6.53
CA LEU A 59 3.07 -20.42 -5.44
C LEU A 59 1.73 -20.53 -4.70
N GLY A 60 0.69 -19.82 -5.14
CA GLY A 60 -0.66 -19.92 -4.60
C GLY A 60 -1.02 -18.87 -3.54
N LEU A 61 -0.18 -17.84 -3.35
CA LEU A 61 -0.59 -16.70 -2.52
C LEU A 61 -1.80 -16.01 -3.18
N PRO A 62 -2.87 -15.72 -2.42
CA PRO A 62 -3.99 -14.93 -2.94
C PRO A 62 -3.56 -13.53 -3.38
N ALA A 63 -4.46 -12.86 -4.12
CA ALA A 63 -4.27 -11.47 -4.48
C ALA A 63 -4.01 -10.62 -3.21
N LEU A 64 -2.99 -9.78 -3.29
CA LEU A 64 -2.64 -8.89 -2.18
C LEU A 64 -3.68 -7.77 -2.06
N THR A 65 -3.89 -7.32 -0.83
CA THR A 65 -4.79 -6.22 -0.51
C THR A 65 -4.41 -4.96 -1.31
N THR A 66 -5.42 -4.25 -1.82
CA THR A 66 -5.23 -2.98 -2.54
C THR A 66 -4.81 -1.88 -1.57
N LEU A 67 -4.14 -0.84 -2.08
CA LEU A 67 -3.76 0.32 -1.26
C LEU A 67 -4.98 0.95 -0.57
N ASP A 68 -6.08 1.16 -1.29
CA ASP A 68 -7.33 1.69 -0.73
C ASP A 68 -7.81 0.88 0.48
N GLN A 69 -7.90 -0.45 0.34
CA GLN A 69 -8.37 -1.32 1.41
C GLN A 69 -7.38 -1.35 2.59
N MET A 70 -6.07 -1.39 2.33
CA MET A 70 -5.04 -1.37 3.38
C MET A 70 -5.13 -0.10 4.24
N PHE A 71 -5.25 1.07 3.60
CA PHE A 71 -5.37 2.34 4.32
C PHE A 71 -6.72 2.45 5.04
N ASP A 72 -7.81 2.01 4.40
CA ASP A 72 -9.16 2.04 4.97
C ASP A 72 -9.26 1.19 6.25
N ASP A 73 -8.76 -0.03 6.21
CA ASP A 73 -8.76 -0.93 7.38
C ASP A 73 -7.87 -0.39 8.50
N CYS A 74 -6.73 0.21 8.16
CA CYS A 74 -5.84 0.83 9.13
C CYS A 74 -6.52 2.00 9.85
N ILE A 75 -7.14 2.93 9.09
CA ILE A 75 -7.84 4.10 9.64
C ILE A 75 -9.01 3.66 10.53
N LYS A 76 -9.84 2.71 10.06
CA LYS A 76 -10.94 2.17 10.87
C LYS A 76 -10.45 1.53 12.16
N SER A 77 -9.36 0.76 12.10
CA SER A 77 -8.74 0.14 13.28
C SER A 77 -8.26 1.20 14.28
N PHE A 78 -7.70 2.32 13.82
CA PHE A 78 -7.25 3.42 14.68
C PHE A 78 -8.42 4.17 15.31
N GLN A 79 -9.47 4.47 14.54
CA GLN A 79 -10.70 5.09 15.05
C GLN A 79 -11.37 4.23 16.12
N GLN A 80 -11.50 2.92 15.89
CA GLN A 80 -12.09 1.99 16.84
C GLN A 80 -11.30 1.90 18.16
N LYS A 81 -9.98 2.10 18.09
CA LYS A 81 -9.10 2.06 19.26
C LYS A 81 -8.86 3.43 19.90
N GLY A 82 -9.42 4.51 19.34
CA GLY A 82 -9.27 5.87 19.83
C GLY A 82 -7.88 6.46 19.62
N PHE A 83 -7.13 5.99 18.61
CA PHE A 83 -5.85 6.57 18.20
C PHE A 83 -5.98 7.65 17.14
N LEU A 84 -7.14 7.73 16.49
CA LEU A 84 -7.49 8.68 15.45
C LEU A 84 -8.96 9.09 15.56
#